data_AF-A0A3M1B959-F1
#
_entry.id   AF-A0A3M1B959-F1
#
_cell.length_a   1.000
_cell.length_b   1.000
_cell.length_c   1.000
_cell.angle_alpha   90.00
_cell.angle_beta   90.00
_cell.angle_gamma   90.00
#
_symmetry.space_group_name_H-M   'P 1'
#
loop_
_entity.id
_entity.type
_entity.pdbx_description
1 polymer ?
#
loop_
_entity_poly.entity_id
_entity_poly.type
_entity_poly.pdbx_seq_one_letter_code
_entity_poly.pdbx_strand_id
1 'polypeptide(L)'
;SPTFVKHGVIHYCVPNIASKVPRTSSIAISNILVPLLLAAGKQGGVEELLYEHAGLRNGVYIYLGRLTNAYIGNRFGMKHTDLDLLITSQL
;
A
#
# COMPACT_ATOMS: atom_id res chain seq x y z
N SER A 1 -18.53 11.06 23.10
CA SER A 1 -17.09 11.38 23.03
C SER A 1 -16.32 10.09 22.78
N PRO A 2 -15.48 9.99 21.74
CA PRO A 2 -14.76 8.75 21.42
C PRO A 2 -13.44 8.65 22.23
N THR A 3 -13.56 8.78 23.54
CA THR A 3 -12.45 8.71 24.49
C THR A 3 -12.84 7.82 25.67
N PHE A 4 -11.84 7.19 26.29
CA PHE A 4 -12.04 6.43 27.53
C PHE A 4 -10.85 6.60 28.47
N VAL A 5 -11.05 6.44 29.78
CA VAL A 5 -9.99 6.53 30.78
C VAL A 5 -9.49 5.13 31.12
N LYS A 6 -8.18 4.90 31.05
CA LYS A 6 -7.55 3.65 31.49
C LYS A 6 -6.21 3.97 32.17
N HIS A 7 -6.02 3.42 33.38
CA HIS A 7 -4.90 3.73 34.27
C HIS A 7 -4.73 5.23 34.56
N GLY A 8 -5.84 5.97 34.69
CA GLY A 8 -5.84 7.41 34.93
C GLY A 8 -5.51 8.28 33.69
N VAL A 9 -5.27 7.68 32.52
CA VAL A 9 -4.97 8.39 31.27
C VAL A 9 -6.19 8.39 30.35
N ILE A 10 -6.46 9.51 29.65
CA ILE A 10 -7.50 9.61 28.62
C ILE A 10 -6.93 9.08 27.29
N HIS A 11 -7.58 8.06 26.73
CA HIS A 11 -7.20 7.43 25.46
C HIS A 11 -8.12 7.90 24.33
N TYR A 12 -7.55 8.32 23.21
CA TYR A 12 -8.24 8.61 21.96
C TYR A 12 -7.68 7.71 20.85
N CYS A 13 -8.43 6.67 20.47
CA CYS A 13 -7.98 5.61 19.55
C CYS A 13 -8.90 5.47 18.32
N VAL A 14 -9.45 6.59 17.83
CA VAL A 14 -10.31 6.56 16.64
C VAL A 14 -9.45 6.23 15.41
N PRO A 15 -9.72 5.12 14.69
CA PRO A 15 -9.00 4.81 13.46
C PRO A 15 -9.40 5.79 12.34
N ASN A 16 -8.57 5.89 11.30
CA ASN A 16 -8.87 6.71 10.11
C ASN A 16 -9.28 8.16 10.44
N ILE A 17 -8.50 8.85 11.29
CA ILE A 17 -8.74 10.25 11.69
C ILE A 17 -8.81 11.18 10.46
N ALA A 18 -8.04 10.86 9.42
CA ALA A 18 -8.02 11.58 8.14
C ALA A 18 -9.43 11.73 7.53
N SER A 19 -10.35 10.79 7.77
CA SER A 19 -11.74 10.88 7.30
C SER A 19 -12.53 12.03 7.92
N LYS A 20 -12.13 12.56 9.09
CA LYS A 20 -12.76 13.74 9.69
C LYS A 20 -12.46 15.04 8.94
N VAL A 21 -11.41 15.05 8.11
CA VAL A 21 -11.01 16.18 7.27
C VAL A 21 -10.92 15.75 5.81
N PRO A 22 -12.03 15.28 5.21
CA PRO A 22 -12.01 14.50 3.97
C PRO A 22 -11.49 15.33 2.79
N ARG A 23 -11.85 16.61 2.69
CA ARG A 23 -11.37 17.48 1.58
C ARG A 23 -9.84 17.57 1.59
N THR A 24 -9.24 17.85 2.74
CA THR A 24 -7.79 17.98 2.89
C THR A 24 -7.09 16.65 2.68
N SER A 25 -7.59 15.57 3.29
CA SER A 25 -7.03 14.22 3.17
C SER A 25 -7.06 13.71 1.73
N SER A 26 -8.17 13.92 1.01
CA SER A 26 -8.29 13.53 -0.39
C SER A 26 -7.30 14.29 -1.27
N ILE A 27 -7.17 15.62 -1.10
CA ILE A 27 -6.18 16.40 -1.86
C ILE A 27 -4.76 15.92 -1.57
N ALA A 28 -4.43 15.68 -0.30
CA ALA A 28 -3.10 15.22 0.10
C ALA A 28 -2.75 13.85 -0.52
N ILE A 29 -3.67 12.88 -0.47
CA ILE A 29 -3.48 11.57 -1.09
C ILE A 29 -3.40 11.67 -2.62
N SER A 30 -4.28 12.47 -3.25
CA SER A 30 -4.28 12.66 -4.70
C SER A 30 -2.97 13.26 -5.21
N ASN A 31 -2.36 14.20 -4.48
CA ASN A 31 -1.08 14.78 -4.86
C ASN A 31 0.05 13.74 -4.94
N ILE A 32 -0.06 12.62 -4.22
CA ILE A 32 0.91 11.51 -4.24
C ILE A 32 0.51 10.46 -5.30
N LEU A 33 -0.78 10.09 -5.36
CA LEU A 33 -1.24 9.00 -6.23
C LEU A 33 -1.37 9.40 -7.70
N VAL A 34 -1.81 10.64 -8.00
CA VAL A 34 -2.06 11.07 -9.39
C VAL A 34 -0.79 10.99 -10.25
N PRO A 35 0.40 11.45 -9.81
CA PRO A 35 1.63 11.27 -10.59
C PRO A 35 1.96 9.81 -10.91
N LEU A 36 1.77 8.89 -9.96
CA LEU A 36 2.00 7.46 -10.14
C LEU A 36 1.04 6.85 -11.18
N LEU A 37 -0.23 7.23 -11.12
CA LEU A 37 -1.24 6.78 -12.09
C LEU A 37 -0.97 7.32 -13.49
N LEU A 38 -0.53 8.58 -13.60
CA LEU A 38 -0.13 9.17 -14.88
C LEU A 38 1.13 8.51 -15.45
N ALA A 39 2.09 8.13 -14.60
CA ALA A 39 3.27 7.39 -15.03
C ALA A 39 2.89 6.01 -15.58
N ALA A 40 2.07 5.23 -14.84
CA ALA A 40 1.56 3.94 -15.31
C ALA A 40 0.82 4.06 -16.65
N GLY A 41 -0.02 5.08 -16.82
CA GLY A 41 -0.75 5.31 -18.06
C GLY A 41 0.13 5.67 -19.26
N LYS A 42 1.31 6.27 -19.03
CA LYS A 42 2.27 6.63 -20.09
C LYS A 42 3.24 5.51 -20.44
N GLN A 43 3.61 4.69 -19.46
CA GLN A 43 4.64 3.65 -19.57
C GLN A 43 4.08 2.29 -20.02
N GLY A 44 2.78 2.17 -20.23
CA GLY A 44 2.18 0.94 -20.75
C GLY A 44 1.60 0.02 -19.68
N GLY A 45 1.47 0.48 -18.42
CA GLY A 45 0.75 -0.25 -17.39
C GLY A 45 1.37 -0.13 -16.00
N VAL A 46 0.78 -0.86 -15.06
CA VAL A 46 1.31 -0.98 -13.69
C VAL A 46 2.52 -1.91 -13.67
N GLU A 47 2.56 -2.89 -14.57
CA GLU A 47 3.67 -3.83 -14.75
C GLU A 47 4.97 -3.10 -15.09
N GLU A 48 4.94 -2.17 -16.05
CA GLU A 48 6.12 -1.37 -16.41
C GLU A 48 6.54 -0.46 -15.25
N LEU A 49 5.57 0.13 -14.55
CA LEU A 49 5.83 0.96 -13.38
C LEU A 49 6.54 0.16 -12.26
N LEU A 50 6.17 -1.11 -12.07
CA LEU A 50 6.85 -2.01 -11.14
C LEU A 50 8.26 -2.36 -11.64
N TYR A 51 8.46 -2.51 -12.94
CA TYR A 51 9.79 -2.75 -13.51
C TYR A 51 10.73 -1.54 -13.32
N GLU A 52 10.29 -0.33 -13.65
CA GLU A 52 11.10 0.88 -13.54
C GLU A 52 11.31 1.36 -12.09
N HIS A 53 10.29 1.25 -11.23
CA HIS A 53 10.33 1.79 -9.87
C HIS A 53 10.41 0.70 -8.79
N ALA A 54 11.64 0.29 -8.49
CA ALA A 54 11.92 -0.67 -7.40
C ALA A 54 11.31 -0.27 -6.05
N GLY A 55 11.18 1.03 -5.75
CA GLY A 55 10.52 1.50 -4.53
C GLY A 55 9.04 1.12 -4.45
N LEU A 56 8.33 1.10 -5.58
CA LEU A 56 6.89 0.79 -5.65
C LEU A 56 6.63 -0.70 -5.38
N ARG A 57 7.59 -1.58 -5.70
CA ARG A 57 7.54 -3.03 -5.45
C ARG A 57 7.27 -3.37 -4.00
N ASN A 58 7.78 -2.56 -3.06
CA ASN A 58 7.54 -2.74 -1.62
C ASN A 58 6.06 -2.61 -1.21
N GLY A 59 5.27 -1.89 -2.02
CA GLY A 59 3.83 -1.73 -1.81
C GLY A 59 2.98 -2.89 -2.35
N VAL A 60 3.57 -3.84 -3.10
CA VAL A 60 2.83 -4.92 -3.74
C VAL A 60 2.60 -6.06 -2.75
N TYR A 61 1.34 -6.33 -2.44
CA TYR A 61 0.97 -7.42 -1.54
C TYR A 61 0.70 -8.71 -2.29
N ILE A 62 0.01 -8.61 -3.44
CA ILE A 62 -0.36 -9.74 -4.28
C ILE A 62 -0.06 -9.36 -5.73
N TYR A 63 0.53 -10.29 -6.47
CA TYR A 63 0.79 -10.17 -7.91
C TYR A 63 0.45 -11.48 -8.60
N LEU A 64 -0.36 -11.43 -9.67
CA LEU A 64 -0.82 -12.59 -10.44
C LEU A 64 -1.35 -13.75 -9.56
N GLY A 65 -2.14 -13.41 -8.54
CA GLY A 65 -2.74 -14.39 -7.62
C GLY A 65 -1.76 -14.98 -6.58
N ARG A 66 -0.50 -14.53 -6.55
CA ARG A 66 0.50 -14.95 -5.56
C ARG A 66 0.75 -13.86 -4.54
N LEU A 67 0.83 -14.25 -3.27
CA LEU A 67 1.27 -13.35 -2.20
C LEU A 67 2.75 -13.03 -2.39
N THR A 68 3.09 -11.75 -2.47
CA THR A 68 4.48 -11.28 -2.64
C THR A 68 5.06 -10.65 -1.39
N ASN A 69 4.20 -10.18 -0.48
CA ASN A 69 4.65 -9.57 0.75
C ASN A 69 5.06 -10.62 1.80
N ALA A 70 6.36 -10.72 2.07
CA ALA A 70 6.93 -11.67 3.03
C ALA A 70 6.44 -11.45 4.47
N TYR A 71 6.22 -10.19 4.88
CA TYR A 71 5.71 -9.88 6.22
C TYR A 71 4.30 -10.48 6.44
N ILE A 72 3.40 -10.32 5.47
CA ILE A 72 2.06 -10.92 5.52
C ILE A 72 2.17 -12.44 5.47
N GLY A 73 3.02 -12.99 4.60
CA GLY A 73 3.25 -14.43 4.51
C GLY A 73 3.65 -15.04 5.85
N ASN A 74 4.67 -14.47 6.49
CA ASN A 74 5.17 -14.93 7.78
C ASN A 74 4.15 -14.73 8.90
N ARG A 75 3.44 -13.60 8.91
CA ARG A 75 2.45 -13.28 9.96
C ARG A 75 1.29 -14.26 9.99
N PHE A 76 0.86 -14.74 8.82
CA PHE A 76 -0.32 -15.60 8.69
C PHE A 76 0.02 -17.05 8.30
N GLY A 77 1.30 -17.43 8.25
CA GLY A 77 1.73 -18.77 7.86
C GLY A 77 1.41 -19.12 6.39
N MET A 78 1.32 -18.11 5.53
CA MET A 78 1.02 -18.28 4.10
C MET A 78 2.30 -18.31 3.28
N LYS A 79 2.31 -19.17 2.25
CA LYS A 79 3.39 -19.18 1.26
C LYS A 79 3.40 -17.85 0.51
N HIS A 80 4.56 -17.21 0.46
CA HIS A 80 4.80 -16.04 -0.39
C HIS A 80 5.84 -16.39 -1.47
N THR A 81 5.84 -15.63 -2.55
CA THR A 81 6.80 -15.73 -3.65
C THR A 81 7.43 -14.37 -3.86
N ASP A 82 8.75 -14.32 -4.07
CA ASP A 82 9.43 -13.06 -4.35
C ASP A 82 8.84 -12.38 -5.61
N LEU A 83 8.54 -11.09 -5.51
CA LEU A 83 7.97 -10.33 -6.62
C LEU A 83 8.94 -10.23 -7.80
N ASP A 84 10.24 -10.06 -7.54
CA ASP A 84 11.24 -9.88 -8.60
C ASP A 84 11.32 -11.14 -9.47
N LEU A 85 11.18 -12.33 -8.86
CA LEU A 85 11.10 -13.60 -9.60
C LEU A 85 9.88 -13.64 -10.54
N LEU A 86 8.75 -13.05 -10.13
CA LEU A 86 7.52 -13.06 -10.92
C LEU A 86 7.60 -12.05 -12.07
N ILE A 87 8.12 -10.86 -11.83
CA ILE A 87 8.26 -9.80 -12.85
C ILE A 87 9.27 -10.24 -13.93
N THR A 88 10.42 -10.81 -13.55
CA THR A 88 11.43 -11.24 -14.53
C THR A 88 10.97 -12.44 -15.36
N SER A 89 10.06 -13.29 -14.85
CA SER A 89 9.55 -14.45 -15.59
C SER A 89 8.59 -14.12 -16.74
N GLN A 90 8.18 -12.86 -16.88
CA GLN A 90 7.28 -12.38 -17.94
C GLN A 90 7.99 -11.64 -19.08
N LEU A 91 9.32 -11.48 -19.00
CA LEU A 91 10.18 -11.12 -20.13
C LEU A 91 10.49 -12.37 -20.95
#